data_AF-A0A269XVT8-F1
#
_entry.id   AF-A0A269XVT8-F1
#
_cell.length_a   1.000
_cell.length_b   1.000
_cell.length_c   1.000
_cell.angle_alpha   90.00
_cell.angle_beta   90.00
_cell.angle_gamma   90.00
#
_symmetry.space_group_name_H-M   'P 1'
#
loop_
_entity.id
_entity.type
_entity.pdbx_description
1 polymer ?
#
loop_
_entity_poly.entity_id
_entity_poly.type
_entity_poly.pdbx_seq_one_letter_code
_entity_poly.pdbx_strand_id
1 'polypeptide(L)'
;MSIVGLIGSYCLWTAVTFDEHAEDYIERDINHLIHAHRYQELRKISNAAAYKWLKKTNHVKLTFATDDQGSGNLGYYAAKINGRYDFFVTFKVKSLIPSRFSLIRITYYPSYHQH
;
A
#
# COMPACT_ATOMS: atom_id res chain seq x y z
N MET A 1 -0.82 -29.23 22.23
CA MET A 1 -0.87 -27.96 21.46
C MET A 1 -2.32 -27.52 21.41
N SER A 2 -2.73 -26.64 22.33
CA SER A 2 -4.14 -26.21 22.42
C SER A 2 -4.50 -25.34 21.24
N ILE A 3 -5.70 -25.53 20.68
CA ILE A 3 -6.26 -24.73 19.56
C ILE A 3 -6.19 -23.22 19.86
N VAL A 4 -6.36 -22.85 21.13
CA VAL A 4 -6.22 -21.46 21.61
C VAL A 4 -4.81 -20.88 21.39
N GLY A 5 -3.77 -21.70 21.57
CA GLY A 5 -2.39 -21.28 21.31
C GLY A 5 -2.11 -21.06 19.83
N LEU A 6 -2.69 -21.90 18.95
CA LEU A 6 -2.58 -21.76 17.49
C LEU A 6 -3.30 -20.50 16.98
N ILE A 7 -4.47 -20.19 17.52
CA ILE A 7 -5.23 -18.98 17.16
C ILE A 7 -4.47 -17.72 17.62
N GLY A 8 -3.93 -17.71 18.84
CA GLY A 8 -3.13 -16.59 19.34
C GLY A 8 -1.86 -16.34 18.53
N SER A 9 -1.10 -17.40 18.21
CA SER A 9 0.08 -17.29 17.36
C SER A 9 -0.25 -16.84 15.93
N TYR A 10 -1.39 -17.27 15.39
CA TYR A 10 -1.85 -16.85 14.07
C TYR A 10 -2.21 -15.37 14.03
N CYS A 11 -2.95 -14.87 15.03
CA CYS A 11 -3.30 -13.45 15.12
C CYS A 11 -2.05 -12.55 15.25
N LEU A 12 -1.06 -12.96 16.06
CA LEU A 12 0.19 -12.22 16.20
C LEU A 12 1.00 -12.22 14.89
N TRP A 13 1.09 -13.38 14.23
CA TRP A 13 1.78 -13.47 12.95
C TRP A 13 1.12 -12.59 11.88
N THR A 14 -0.22 -12.61 11.78
CA THR A 14 -0.94 -11.75 10.84
C THR A 14 -0.80 -10.26 11.13
N ALA A 15 -0.59 -9.86 12.39
CA ALA A 15 -0.35 -8.46 12.73
C ALA A 15 1.07 -8.02 12.34
N VAL A 16 2.06 -8.89 12.51
CA VAL A 16 3.47 -8.61 12.16
C VAL A 16 3.67 -8.59 10.63
N THR A 17 3.00 -9.46 9.88
CA THR A 17 3.15 -9.54 8.42
C THR A 17 2.13 -8.71 7.64
N PHE A 18 1.25 -7.98 8.34
CA PHE A 18 0.20 -7.18 7.70
C PHE A 18 0.80 -6.16 6.73
N ASP A 19 1.73 -5.34 7.23
CA ASP A 19 2.36 -4.25 6.49
C ASP A 19 3.08 -4.82 5.26
N GLU A 20 3.88 -5.86 5.46
CA GLU A 20 4.59 -6.56 4.38
C GLU A 20 3.63 -7.07 3.30
N HIS A 21 2.51 -7.71 3.68
CA HIS A 21 1.52 -8.20 2.73
C HIS A 21 0.77 -7.08 2.00
N ALA A 22 0.49 -5.98 2.68
CA ALA A 22 -0.16 -4.81 2.09
C ALA A 22 0.80 -4.11 1.10
N GLU A 23 2.06 -3.91 1.49
CA GLU A 23 3.12 -3.38 0.62
C GLU A 23 3.25 -4.21 -0.65
N ASP A 24 3.45 -5.52 -0.49
CA ASP A 24 3.61 -6.48 -1.58
C ASP A 24 2.42 -6.45 -2.55
N TYR A 25 1.19 -6.44 -2.01
CA TYR A 25 -0.02 -6.44 -2.83
C TYR A 25 -0.11 -5.16 -3.65
N ILE A 26 0.10 -4.01 -2.99
CA ILE A 26 -0.05 -2.70 -3.61
C ILE A 26 1.06 -2.46 -4.63
N GLU A 27 2.30 -2.86 -4.31
CA GLU A 27 3.42 -2.84 -5.23
C GLU A 27 3.11 -3.64 -6.51
N ARG A 28 2.63 -4.87 -6.35
CA ARG A 28 2.23 -5.72 -7.49
C ARG A 28 1.10 -5.11 -8.31
N ASP A 29 0.09 -4.53 -7.68
CA ASP A 29 -1.05 -3.91 -8.36
C ASP A 29 -0.60 -2.69 -9.19
N ILE A 30 0.22 -1.80 -8.61
CA ILE A 30 0.78 -0.64 -9.31
C ILE A 30 1.65 -1.08 -10.49
N ASN A 31 2.58 -2.01 -10.26
CA ASN A 31 3.46 -2.52 -11.30
C ASN A 31 2.67 -3.21 -12.42
N HIS A 32 1.63 -3.97 -12.09
CA HIS A 32 0.75 -4.57 -13.09
C HIS A 32 0.09 -3.50 -13.96
N LEU A 33 -0.45 -2.43 -13.37
CA LEU A 33 -1.06 -1.33 -14.13
C LEU A 33 -0.07 -0.60 -15.03
N ILE A 34 1.18 -0.41 -14.57
CA ILE A 34 2.26 0.21 -15.36
C ILE A 34 2.63 -0.71 -16.53
N HIS A 35 2.94 -1.98 -16.27
CA HIS A 35 3.37 -2.95 -17.30
C HIS A 35 2.26 -3.24 -18.32
N ALA A 36 1.00 -3.33 -17.87
CA ALA A 36 -0.15 -3.54 -18.74
C ALA A 36 -0.62 -2.26 -19.46
N HIS A 37 0.08 -1.13 -19.30
CA HIS A 37 -0.25 0.16 -19.89
C HIS A 37 -1.68 0.65 -19.55
N ARG A 38 -2.22 0.23 -18.40
CA ARG A 38 -3.57 0.56 -17.91
C ARG A 38 -3.61 1.96 -17.28
N TYR A 39 -3.19 2.95 -18.04
CA TYR A 39 -3.03 4.33 -17.56
C TYR A 39 -4.34 5.00 -17.14
N GLN A 40 -5.49 4.56 -17.67
CA GLN A 40 -6.80 5.04 -17.21
C GLN A 40 -7.09 4.61 -15.78
N GLU A 41 -6.80 3.35 -15.43
CA GLU A 41 -6.96 2.83 -14.07
C GLU A 41 -5.94 3.47 -13.13
N LEU A 42 -4.68 3.56 -13.56
CA LEU A 42 -3.62 4.26 -12.81
C LEU A 42 -3.99 5.72 -12.49
N ARG A 43 -4.64 6.41 -13.43
CA ARG A 43 -5.13 7.79 -13.23
C ARG A 43 -6.32 7.87 -12.26
N LYS A 44 -7.19 6.86 -12.20
CA LYS A 44 -8.32 6.84 -11.25
C LYS A 44 -7.85 6.70 -9.81
N ILE A 45 -6.81 5.90 -9.60
CA ILE A 45 -6.25 5.63 -8.27
C ILE A 45 -5.14 6.60 -7.88
N SER A 46 -4.77 7.58 -8.72
CA SER A 46 -3.65 8.49 -8.44
C SER A 46 -4.09 9.96 -8.52
N ASN A 47 -3.54 10.82 -7.67
CA ASN A 47 -3.61 12.26 -7.94
C ASN A 47 -2.78 12.62 -9.20
N ALA A 48 -2.99 13.81 -9.77
CA ALA A 48 -2.33 14.20 -11.03
C ALA A 48 -0.79 14.14 -10.95
N ALA A 49 -0.24 14.51 -9.80
CA ALA A 49 1.20 14.50 -9.56
C ALA A 49 1.76 13.07 -9.45
N ALA A 50 1.10 12.18 -8.69
CA ALA A 50 1.46 10.77 -8.58
C ALA A 50 1.33 10.08 -9.95
N TYR A 51 0.25 10.32 -10.68
CA TYR A 51 0.07 9.76 -12.02
C TYR A 51 1.22 10.14 -12.97
N LYS A 52 1.61 11.42 -12.99
CA LYS A 52 2.71 11.91 -13.84
C LYS A 52 4.04 11.25 -13.46
N TRP A 53 4.25 11.00 -12.17
CA TRP A 53 5.46 10.34 -11.66
C TRP A 53 5.46 8.83 -11.99
N LEU A 54 4.37 8.13 -11.67
CA LEU A 54 4.20 6.69 -11.89
C LEU A 54 4.27 6.33 -13.37
N LYS A 55 3.67 7.14 -14.26
CA LYS A 55 3.72 6.91 -15.71
C LYS A 55 5.13 6.97 -16.29
N LYS A 56 6.05 7.71 -15.66
CA LYS A 56 7.46 7.80 -16.09
C LYS A 56 8.33 6.69 -15.51
N THR A 57 7.78 5.92 -14.58
CA THR A 57 8.51 4.92 -13.81
C THR A 57 8.32 3.56 -14.45
N ASN A 58 9.40 2.81 -14.65
CA ASN A 58 9.33 1.47 -15.24
C ASN A 58 8.90 0.40 -14.22
N HIS A 59 9.33 0.57 -12.97
CA HIS A 59 9.03 -0.34 -11.87
C HIS A 59 8.96 0.43 -10.56
N VAL A 60 7.99 0.09 -9.73
CA VAL A 60 7.71 0.70 -8.43
C VAL A 60 8.12 -0.28 -7.34
N LYS A 61 8.93 0.21 -6.40
CA LYS A 61 9.16 -0.40 -5.10
C LYS A 61 8.46 0.42 -4.03
N LEU A 62 7.61 -0.21 -3.24
CA LEU A 62 6.84 0.43 -2.17
C LEU A 62 7.40 0.02 -0.81
N THR A 63 7.44 0.96 0.13
CA THR A 63 7.73 0.68 1.55
C THR A 63 6.97 1.68 2.40
N PHE A 64 6.27 1.24 3.43
CA PHE A 64 5.59 2.13 4.37
C PHE A 64 6.61 2.77 5.32
N ALA A 65 6.40 4.04 5.63
CA ALA A 65 7.34 4.86 6.40
C ALA A 65 7.04 4.88 7.91
N THR A 66 6.00 4.17 8.35
CA THR A 66 5.48 4.10 9.73
C THR A 66 4.79 5.38 10.22
N ASP A 67 3.46 5.33 10.14
CA ASP A 67 2.49 5.60 11.20
C ASP A 67 1.14 5.21 10.57
N ASP A 68 0.59 4.06 10.98
CA ASP A 68 -0.74 3.65 10.51
C ASP A 68 -1.78 4.55 11.18
N GLN A 69 -2.44 5.39 10.38
CA GLN A 69 -3.62 6.11 10.80
C GLN A 69 -4.85 5.47 10.16
N GLY A 70 -5.00 4.18 10.40
CA GLY A 70 -6.13 3.39 9.95
C GLY A 70 -7.34 3.48 10.88
N SER A 71 -8.54 3.44 10.31
CA SER A 71 -9.79 3.29 11.05
C SER A 71 -10.66 2.23 10.38
N GLY A 72 -11.00 1.18 11.14
CA GLY A 72 -11.76 0.04 10.64
C GLY A 72 -11.01 -0.72 9.54
N ASN A 73 -11.59 -0.76 8.34
CA ASN A 73 -11.07 -1.53 7.19
C ASN A 73 -10.26 -0.68 6.19
N LEU A 74 -9.87 0.54 6.55
CA LEU A 74 -9.09 1.44 5.71
C LEU A 74 -7.72 1.67 6.33
N GLY A 75 -6.66 1.39 5.56
CA GLY A 75 -5.28 1.72 5.90
C GLY A 75 -4.87 3.00 5.18
N TYR A 76 -4.23 3.91 5.92
CA TYR A 76 -3.65 5.14 5.39
C TYR A 76 -2.20 5.25 5.85
N TYR A 77 -1.27 5.13 4.89
CA TYR A 77 0.15 5.05 5.17
C TYR A 77 0.90 6.12 4.40
N ALA A 78 1.78 6.83 5.12
CA ALA A 78 2.92 7.47 4.48
C ALA A 78 3.80 6.38 3.87
N ALA A 79 4.19 6.57 2.62
CA ALA A 79 4.89 5.56 1.85
C ALA A 79 6.07 6.16 1.10
N LYS A 80 7.09 5.32 0.97
CA LYS A 80 8.25 5.52 0.14
C LYS A 80 8.02 4.80 -1.18
N ILE A 81 8.07 5.50 -2.30
CA ILE A 81 8.06 4.89 -3.63
C ILE A 81 9.40 5.17 -4.33
N ASN A 82 10.11 4.11 -4.74
CA ASN A 82 11.46 4.16 -5.34
C ASN A 82 12.42 5.11 -4.62
N GLY A 83 12.43 5.06 -3.29
CA GLY A 83 13.35 5.88 -2.52
C GLY A 83 12.81 7.23 -2.04
N ARG A 84 11.63 7.68 -2.52
CA ARG A 84 11.06 9.01 -2.20
C ARG A 84 9.92 8.92 -1.18
N TYR A 85 9.98 9.72 -0.10
CA TYR A 85 9.02 9.74 1.02
C TYR A 85 7.78 10.61 0.82
N ASP A 86 7.55 11.07 -0.41
CA ASP A 86 6.52 12.04 -0.74
C ASP A 86 5.15 11.42 -1.05
N PHE A 87 4.97 10.12 -0.77
CA PHE A 87 3.76 9.39 -1.17
C PHE A 87 2.90 9.04 0.03
N PHE A 88 1.59 9.01 -0.21
CA PHE A 88 0.60 8.46 0.70
C PHE A 88 -0.24 7.44 -0.05
N VAL A 89 -0.43 6.29 0.58
CA VAL A 89 -1.20 5.19 0.03
C VAL A 89 -2.41 4.95 0.92
N THR A 90 -3.56 4.87 0.28
CA THR A 90 -4.83 4.51 0.91
C THR A 90 -5.32 3.20 0.31
N PHE A 91 -5.57 2.22 1.16
CA PHE A 91 -6.09 0.92 0.73
C PHE A 91 -7.18 0.42 1.67
N LYS A 92 -8.01 -0.49 1.15
CA LYS A 92 -9.06 -1.15 1.92
C LYS A 92 -8.70 -2.61 2.17
N VAL A 93 -8.84 -3.03 3.42
CA VAL A 93 -8.80 -4.44 3.82
C VAL A 93 -10.20 -5.02 3.60
N LYS A 94 -10.32 -6.00 2.71
CA LYS A 94 -11.62 -6.59 2.31
C LYS A 94 -12.03 -7.82 3.12
N SER A 95 -11.20 -8.27 4.04
CA SER A 95 -11.38 -9.54 4.73
C SER A 95 -11.01 -9.40 6.21
N LEU A 96 -11.72 -10.15 7.07
CA LEU A 96 -11.35 -10.38 8.47
C LEU A 96 -9.94 -10.98 8.61
N ILE A 97 -9.48 -11.67 7.55
CA ILE A 97 -8.11 -12.16 7.42
C ILE A 97 -7.36 -11.20 6.50
N PRO A 98 -6.30 -10.51 6.97
CA PRO A 98 -5.59 -9.48 6.21
C PRO A 98 -4.76 -10.05 5.06
N SER A 99 -5.46 -10.49 4.02
CA SER A 99 -4.90 -11.16 2.83
C SER A 99 -5.48 -10.61 1.54
N ARG A 100 -6.50 -9.74 1.64
CA ARG A 100 -7.18 -9.14 0.50
C ARG A 100 -7.22 -7.65 0.68
N PHE A 101 -6.35 -6.98 -0.06
CA PHE A 101 -6.25 -5.53 -0.09
C PHE A 101 -6.88 -5.00 -1.37
N SER A 102 -7.20 -3.72 -1.39
CA SER A 102 -7.59 -3.02 -2.60
C SER A 102 -7.06 -1.61 -2.51
N LEU A 103 -6.19 -1.28 -3.45
CA LEU A 103 -5.65 0.05 -3.59
C LEU A 103 -6.79 1.01 -3.97
N ILE A 104 -6.98 2.05 -3.17
CA ILE A 104 -7.98 3.08 -3.40
C ILE A 104 -7.31 4.31 -4.02
N ARG A 105 -6.21 4.75 -3.41
CA ARG A 105 -5.58 6.02 -3.76
C ARG A 105 -4.09 6.03 -3.50
N ILE A 106 -3.36 6.67 -4.40
CA ILE A 106 -1.97 7.09 -4.27
C ILE A 106 -1.94 8.60 -4.43
N THR A 107 -1.31 9.27 -3.47
CA THR A 107 -1.16 10.71 -3.49
C THR A 107 0.32 11.04 -3.39
N TYR A 108 0.82 11.86 -4.29
CA TYR A 108 2.19 12.37 -4.26
C TYR A 108 2.16 13.86 -3.87
N TYR A 109 2.91 14.21 -2.83
CA TYR A 109 3.10 15.56 -2.32
C TYR A 109 4.59 15.91 -2.40
N PRO A 110 5.07 16.55 -3.49
CA PRO A 110 6.49 16.83 -3.73
C PRO A 110 7.17 17.79 -2.73
N SER A 111 6.50 18.12 -1.62
CA SER A 111 6.96 19.04 -0.57
C SER A 111 6.75 18.47 0.84
N TYR A 112 6.42 17.18 0.97
CA TYR A 112 6.26 16.54 2.27
C TYR A 112 7.62 16.12 2.81
N HIS A 113 8.25 17.02 3.57
CA HIS A 113 9.44 16.69 4.34
C HIS A 113 9.02 16.08 5.68
N GLN A 114 9.32 14.80 5.91
CA GLN A 114 9.37 14.26 7.27
C GLN A 114 10.48 15.03 8.01
N HIS A 115 10.09 15.85 8.99
CA HIS A 115 11.00 16.55 9.88
C HIS A 115 11.66 15.58 10.87
#